data_AF-A0A6G3LKN0-F1
#
_entry.id   AF-A0A6G3LKN0-F1
#
_cell.length_a   1.000
_cell.length_b   1.000
_cell.length_c   1.000
_cell.angle_alpha   90.00
_cell.angle_beta   90.00
_cell.angle_gamma   90.00
#
_symmetry.space_group_name_H-M   'P 1'
#
loop_
_entity.id
_entity.type
_entity.pdbx_description
1 polymer ?
#
loop_
_entity_poly.entity_id
_entity_poly.type
_entity_poly.pdbx_seq_one_letter_code
_entity_poly.pdbx_strand_id
1 'polypeptide(L)'
;MHDLRVSRRFVSHVVKRHKDWIEMLGLEIGEEITNFIMQVLKNPDKIYKDKIRDDVTYFLKRLDSYFLCVVVVGKIAVTAYLINQQKYDKYRKNRWVER
;
A
#
# COMPACT_ATOMS: atom_id res chain seq x y z
N MET A 1 14.92 4.44 10.41
CA MET A 1 13.67 3.93 9.79
C MET A 1 12.57 3.95 10.83
N HIS A 2 11.42 4.56 10.53
CA HIS A 2 10.33 4.66 11.51
C HIS A 2 9.62 3.30 11.63
N ASP A 3 9.24 2.95 12.86
CA ASP A 3 8.57 1.68 13.22
C ASP A 3 7.14 1.63 12.61
N LEU A 4 7.04 1.20 11.35
CA LEU A 4 5.78 1.03 10.63
C LEU A 4 5.06 -0.25 11.07
N ARG A 5 3.74 -0.19 11.18
CA ARG A 5 2.93 -1.27 11.77
C ARG A 5 1.83 -1.75 10.85
N VAL A 6 1.70 -3.07 10.75
CA VAL A 6 0.58 -3.77 10.12
C VAL A 6 -0.23 -4.45 11.23
N SER A 7 -1.52 -4.13 11.32
CA SER A 7 -2.40 -4.67 12.36
C SER A 7 -3.27 -5.81 11.83
N ARG A 8 -3.79 -6.66 12.72
CA ARG A 8 -4.81 -7.67 12.34
C ARG A 8 -6.05 -7.03 11.70
N ARG A 9 -6.41 -5.80 12.12
CA ARG A 9 -7.52 -5.03 11.53
C ARG A 9 -7.22 -4.65 10.07
N PHE A 10 -5.98 -4.29 9.76
CA PHE A 10 -5.55 -4.06 8.38
C PHE A 10 -5.71 -5.34 7.55
N VAL A 11 -5.20 -6.48 8.04
CA VAL A 11 -5.28 -7.77 7.32
C VAL A 11 -6.73 -8.13 7.04
N SER A 12 -7.59 -8.06 8.06
CA SER A 12 -9.03 -8.29 7.90
C SER A 12 -9.68 -7.33 6.89
N HIS A 13 -9.28 -6.05 6.89
CA HIS A 13 -9.79 -5.06 5.95
C HIS A 13 -9.41 -5.38 4.50
N VAL A 14 -8.14 -5.69 4.23
CA VAL A 14 -7.68 -5.98 2.86
C VAL A 14 -8.24 -7.30 2.35
N VAL A 15 -8.30 -8.35 3.18
CA VAL A 15 -8.94 -9.62 2.82
C VAL A 15 -10.43 -9.44 2.51
N LYS A 16 -11.11 -8.49 3.16
CA LYS A 16 -12.53 -8.23 2.90
C LYS A 16 -12.77 -7.36 1.66
N ARG A 17 -11.86 -6.44 1.32
CA ARG A 17 -12.10 -5.37 0.33
C ARG A 17 -11.22 -5.44 -0.93
N HIS A 18 -10.08 -6.10 -0.84
CA HIS A 18 -8.98 -6.06 -1.81
C HIS A 18 -8.36 -7.46 -1.96
N LYS A 19 -9.20 -8.46 -2.28
CA LYS A 19 -8.75 -9.84 -2.53
C LYS A 19 -8.01 -10.02 -3.84
N ASP A 20 -8.23 -9.10 -4.79
CA ASP A 20 -7.69 -9.10 -6.14
C ASP A 20 -6.18 -9.33 -6.17
N TRP A 21 -5.41 -8.56 -5.39
CA TRP A 21 -3.95 -8.73 -5.36
C TRP A 21 -3.49 -9.92 -4.52
N ILE A 22 -4.27 -10.33 -3.52
CA ILE A 22 -3.97 -11.51 -2.69
C ILE A 22 -4.05 -12.76 -3.55
N GLU A 23 -5.13 -12.89 -4.33
CA GLU A 23 -5.36 -13.98 -5.26
C GLU A 23 -4.36 -13.95 -6.42
N MET A 24 -4.09 -12.76 -6.98
CA MET A 24 -3.08 -12.58 -8.05
C MET A 24 -1.69 -13.05 -7.63
N LEU A 25 -1.30 -12.83 -6.36
CA LEU A 25 -0.01 -13.22 -5.83
C LEU A 25 -0.01 -14.61 -5.20
N GLY A 26 -1.16 -15.29 -5.15
CA GLY A 26 -1.29 -16.63 -4.55
C GLY A 26 -1.01 -16.67 -3.04
N LEU A 27 -1.23 -15.56 -2.32
CA LEU A 27 -0.88 -15.47 -0.90
C LEU A 27 -1.93 -16.15 -0.01
N GLU A 28 -1.47 -16.86 1.00
CA GLU A 28 -2.31 -17.39 2.07
C GLU A 28 -2.78 -16.28 3.02
N ILE A 29 -4.00 -16.45 3.55
CA ILE A 29 -4.59 -15.46 4.46
C ILE A 29 -3.86 -15.52 5.81
N GLY A 30 -3.44 -14.35 6.31
CA GLY A 30 -2.92 -14.19 7.67
C GLY A 30 -1.50 -13.64 7.72
N GLU A 31 -0.56 -14.48 8.13
CA GLU A 31 0.83 -14.05 8.35
C GLU A 31 1.54 -13.72 7.03
N GLU A 32 1.24 -14.44 5.93
CA GLU A 32 1.86 -14.19 4.64
C GLU A 32 1.50 -12.79 4.09
N ILE A 33 0.23 -12.39 4.19
CA ILE A 33 -0.22 -11.03 3.89
C ILE A 33 0.55 -9.99 4.73
N THR A 34 0.72 -10.27 6.02
CA THR A 34 1.43 -9.36 6.94
C THR A 34 2.89 -9.21 6.52
N ASN A 35 3.57 -10.32 6.25
CA ASN A 35 4.96 -10.36 5.84
C ASN A 35 5.18 -9.67 4.50
N PHE A 36 4.30 -9.92 3.53
CA PHE A 36 4.33 -9.27 2.23
C PHE A 36 4.16 -7.75 2.34
N ILE A 37 3.19 -7.26 3.12
CA ILE A 37 3.00 -5.82 3.29
C ILE A 37 4.17 -5.20 4.06
N MET A 38 4.73 -5.89 5.06
CA MET A 38 5.94 -5.43 5.73
C MET A 38 7.15 -5.34 4.79
N GLN A 39 7.29 -6.28 3.85
CA GLN A 39 8.30 -6.22 2.78
C GLN A 39 8.10 -4.99 1.90
N VAL A 40 6.87 -4.72 1.45
CA VAL A 40 6.53 -3.53 0.65
C VAL A 40 6.84 -2.23 1.40
N LEU A 41 6.53 -2.16 2.70
CA LEU A 41 6.82 -0.99 3.52
C LEU A 41 8.32 -0.78 3.76
N LYS A 42 9.11 -1.86 3.82
CA LYS A 42 10.57 -1.81 3.98
C LYS A 42 11.30 -1.45 2.69
N ASN A 43 10.82 -1.97 1.55
CA ASN A 43 11.45 -1.79 0.24
C ASN A 43 10.42 -1.45 -0.84
N PRO A 44 9.81 -0.25 -0.76
CA PRO A 44 8.89 0.24 -1.78
C PRO A 44 9.67 0.67 -3.03
N ASP A 45 9.05 0.56 -4.20
CA ASP A 45 9.64 1.10 -5.42
C ASP A 45 9.47 2.62 -5.50
N LYS A 46 8.39 3.17 -4.92
CA LYS A 46 8.14 4.61 -4.80
C LYS A 46 7.43 4.97 -3.50
N ILE A 47 7.71 6.16 -2.97
CA ILE A 47 7.06 6.72 -1.79
C ILE A 47 6.52 8.11 -2.13
N TYR A 48 5.28 8.38 -1.70
CA TYR A 48 4.64 9.67 -1.85
C TYR A 48 4.01 10.13 -0.54
N LYS A 49 3.98 11.43 -0.30
CA LYS A 49 3.13 12.04 0.74
C LYS A 49 1.83 12.54 0.13
N ASP A 50 0.77 12.59 0.94
CA ASP A 50 -0.44 13.30 0.54
C ASP A 50 -0.20 14.82 0.53
N LYS A 51 -0.74 15.50 -0.46
CA LYS A 51 -0.59 16.95 -0.65
C LYS A 51 -1.35 17.76 0.40
N ILE A 52 -2.45 17.20 0.95
CA ILE A 52 -3.33 17.90 1.89
C ILE A 52 -3.08 17.39 3.32
N ARG A 53 -2.90 16.08 3.48
CA ARG A 53 -2.72 15.45 4.80
C ARG A 53 -1.27 15.05 5.05
N ASP A 54 -0.63 15.74 5.99
CA ASP A 54 0.76 15.50 6.38
C ASP A 54 1.00 14.12 7.01
N ASP A 55 -0.03 13.55 7.64
CA ASP A 55 0.01 12.24 8.29
C ASP A 55 -0.15 11.07 7.31
N VAL A 56 -0.41 11.30 6.02
CA VAL A 56 -0.64 10.22 5.05
C VAL A 56 0.55 10.02 4.12
N THR A 57 1.05 8.77 4.08
CA THR A 57 2.13 8.33 3.19
C THR A 57 1.67 7.13 2.37
N TYR A 58 2.01 7.13 1.09
CA TYR A 58 1.73 6.06 0.13
C TYR A 58 3.01 5.34 -0.22
N PHE A 59 3.02 4.02 -0.05
CA PHE A 59 4.11 3.13 -0.41
C PHE A 59 3.66 2.30 -1.60
N LEU A 60 4.39 2.38 -2.71
CA LEU A 60 4.04 1.71 -3.95
C LEU A 60 5.01 0.58 -4.25
N LYS A 61 4.45 -0.57 -4.59
CA LYS A 61 5.17 -1.70 -5.20
C LYS A 61 4.60 -1.95 -6.58
N ARG A 62 5.45 -2.01 -7.61
CA ARG A 62 5.05 -2.40 -8.96
C ARG A 62 4.85 -3.91 -8.99
N LEU A 63 3.69 -4.32 -9.51
CA LEU A 63 3.29 -5.70 -9.76
C LEU A 63 2.84 -5.76 -11.22
N ASP A 64 3.77 -6.08 -12.12
CA ASP A 64 3.59 -6.05 -13.57
C ASP A 64 2.96 -4.73 -14.08
N SER A 65 1.73 -4.82 -14.59
CA SER A 65 0.94 -3.72 -15.15
C SER A 65 0.23 -2.85 -14.09
N TYR A 66 0.32 -3.24 -12.82
CA TYR A 66 -0.30 -2.56 -11.69
C TYR A 66 0.73 -2.06 -10.69
N PHE A 67 0.28 -1.20 -9.80
CA PHE A 67 0.95 -0.89 -8.55
C PHE A 67 0.06 -1.30 -7.39
N LEU A 68 0.64 -1.99 -6.42
CA LEU A 68 0.07 -2.08 -5.09
C LEU A 68 0.37 -0.80 -4.34
N CYS A 69 -0.70 -0.09 -3.95
CA CYS A 69 -0.63 1.14 -3.17
C CYS A 69 -1.00 0.83 -1.72
N VAL A 70 0.00 0.86 -0.83
CA VAL A 70 -0.20 0.72 0.62
C VAL A 70 -0.30 2.11 1.23
N VAL A 71 -1.42 2.38 1.91
CA VAL A 71 -1.66 3.67 2.58
C VAL A 71 -1.30 3.54 4.05
N VAL A 72 -0.43 4.42 4.50
CA VAL A 72 -0.01 4.56 5.90
C VAL A 72 -0.51 5.89 6.44
N VAL A 73 -1.13 5.85 7.62
CA VAL A 73 -1.54 7.04 8.38
C VAL A 73 -0.71 7.09 9.66
N GLY A 74 0.08 8.15 9.82
CA GLY A 74 1.12 8.27 10.84
C GLY A 74 2.17 7.17 10.68
N LYS A 75 2.00 6.07 11.41
CA LYS A 75 2.88 4.88 11.39
C LYS A 75 2.13 3.58 11.14
N ILE A 76 0.83 3.64 10.84
CA ILE A 76 -0.04 2.47 10.77
C ILE A 76 -0.52 2.29 9.34
N ALA A 77 -0.31 1.11 8.77
CA ALA A 77 -0.93 0.73 7.50
C ALA A 77 -2.44 0.59 7.69
N VAL A 78 -3.23 1.27 6.87
CA VAL A 78 -4.70 1.30 6.99
C VAL A 78 -5.43 0.61 5.85
N THR A 79 -4.82 0.54 4.65
CA THR A 79 -5.35 -0.21 3.51
C THR A 79 -4.27 -0.46 2.45
N ALA A 80 -4.51 -1.42 1.57
CA ALA A 80 -3.69 -1.69 0.38
C ALA A 80 -4.60 -2.09 -0.79
N TYR A 81 -4.37 -1.50 -1.96
CA TYR A 81 -5.19 -1.75 -3.15
C TYR A 81 -4.38 -1.57 -4.45
N LEU A 82 -4.82 -2.24 -5.51
CA LEU A 82 -4.20 -2.10 -6.84
C LEU A 82 -4.64 -0.80 -7.53
N ILE A 83 -3.69 -0.20 -8.23
CA ILE A 83 -3.93 0.88 -9.19
C ILE A 83 -3.21 0.58 -10.50
N ASN A 84 -3.85 0.92 -11.61
CA ASN A 84 -3.22 0.89 -12.92
C ASN A 84 -2.42 2.19 -13.18
N GLN A 85 -1.71 2.22 -14.31
CA GLN A 85 -0.93 3.38 -14.73
C GLN A 85 -1.75 4.68 -14.79
N GLN A 86 -2.98 4.64 -15.33
CA GLN A 86 -3.85 5.81 -15.42
C GLN A 86 -4.18 6.41 -14.04
N LYS A 87 -4.54 5.57 -13.05
CA LYS A 87 -4.79 6.02 -11.67
C LYS A 87 -3.52 6.55 -11.01
N TYR A 88 -2.38 5.90 -11.25
CA TYR A 88 -1.08 6.35 -10.76
C TYR A 88 -0.78 7.78 -11.26
N ASP A 89 -0.91 8.04 -12.57
CA ASP A 89 -0.64 9.36 -13.14
C ASP A 89 -1.61 10.43 -12.61
N LYS A 90 -2.89 10.08 -12.46
CA LYS A 90 -3.90 10.97 -11.85
C LYS A 90 -3.53 11.34 -10.41
N TYR A 91 -3.11 10.38 -9.60
CA TYR A 91 -2.73 10.65 -8.20
C TYR A 91 -1.43 11.40 -8.09
N ARG A 92 -0.42 11.06 -8.91
CA ARG A 92 0.84 11.79 -8.99
C ARG A 92 0.61 13.27 -9.31
N LYS A 93 -0.30 13.58 -10.24
CA LYS A 93 -0.60 14.96 -10.63
C LYS A 93 -1.39 15.75 -9.58
N ASN A 94 -2.36 15.12 -8.93
CA ASN A 94 -3.39 15.86 -8.17
C ASN A 94 -3.29 15.71 -6.65
N ARG A 95 -2.70 14.61 -6.16
CA ARG A 95 -2.78 14.22 -4.73
C ARG A 95 -1.43 13.98 -4.09
N TRP A 96 -0.43 13.52 -4.84
CA TRP A 96 0.82 13.04 -4.28
C TRP A 96 1.95 14.02 -4.49
N VAL A 97 2.81 14.13 -3.48
CA VAL A 97 4.08 14.87 -3.53
C VAL A 97 5.20 13.87 -3.30
N GLU A 98 6.23 13.87 -4.15
CA GLU A 98 7.39 12.98 -4.01
C GLU A 98 8.12 13.32 -2.71
N ARG A 99 8.54 12.26 -2.00
CA ARG A 99 9.29 12.35 -0.76
C ARG A 99 10.78 12.16 -1.01
#